data_AF-A0A4R4FIN5-F1
#
_entry.id   AF-A0A4R4FIN5-F1
#
_cell.length_a   1.000
_cell.length_b   1.000
_cell.length_c   1.000
_cell.angle_alpha   90.00
_cell.angle_beta   90.00
_cell.angle_gamma   90.00
#
_symmetry.space_group_name_H-M   'P 1'
#
loop_
_entity.id
_entity.type
_entity.pdbx_description
1 polymer ?
#
loop_
_entity_poly.entity_id
_entity_poly.type
_entity_poly.pdbx_seq_one_letter_code
_entity_poly.pdbx_strand_id
1 'polypeptide(L)'
;MNRKKLGILLISIVLLIGAFGIITVIVTSTTEADTQAEADPAEDNGKSSRSSTSSEKASAEALIEKTLSKDEIKDSVGEWEKFEMDSNGCERGVFAGRFYYDGFAIFSRTYDKGKTFHIVSVNE
;
A
#
# COMPACT_ATOMS: atom_id res chain seq x y z
N MET A 1 -19.82 -4.48 21.70
CA MET A 1 -19.98 -3.43 20.67
C MET A 1 -21.47 -3.11 20.50
N ASN A 2 -21.87 -1.84 20.50
CA ASN A 2 -23.29 -1.46 20.59
C ASN A 2 -23.97 -1.63 19.22
N ARG A 3 -25.15 -2.28 19.17
CA ARG A 3 -25.88 -2.57 17.92
C ARG A 3 -26.11 -1.34 17.02
N LYS A 4 -26.25 -0.15 17.62
CA LYS A 4 -26.36 1.14 16.94
C LYS A 4 -25.10 1.54 16.14
N LYS A 5 -23.90 1.16 16.59
CA LYS A 5 -22.63 1.45 15.90
C LYS A 5 -22.40 0.52 14.69
N LEU A 6 -22.92 -0.72 14.75
CA LEU A 6 -22.79 -1.70 13.66
C LEU A 6 -23.55 -1.27 12.39
N GLY A 7 -24.78 -0.73 12.55
CA GLY A 7 -25.59 -0.28 11.41
C GLY A 7 -24.98 0.91 10.66
N ILE A 8 -24.36 1.85 11.38
CA ILE A 8 -23.69 3.02 10.78
C ILE A 8 -22.46 2.60 9.96
N LEU A 9 -21.68 1.64 10.47
CA LEU A 9 -20.51 1.09 9.77
C LEU A 9 -20.90 0.46 8.43
N LEU A 10 -21.96 -0.36 8.41
CA LEU A 10 -22.39 -1.08 7.22
C LEU A 10 -22.95 -0.17 6.13
N ILE A 11 -23.69 0.89 6.48
CA ILE A 11 -24.20 1.88 5.52
C ILE A 11 -23.05 2.64 4.84
N SER A 12 -21.97 2.95 5.57
CA SER A 12 -20.82 3.67 5.01
C SER A 12 -20.00 2.83 4.02
N ILE A 13 -19.99 1.50 4.17
CA ILE A 13 -19.26 0.60 3.26
C ILE A 13 -20.00 0.45 1.91
N VAL A 14 -21.34 0.35 1.94
CA VAL A 14 -22.15 0.22 0.72
C VAL A 14 -22.05 1.46 -0.19
N LEU A 15 -21.92 2.66 0.41
CA LEU A 15 -21.79 3.92 -0.33
C LEU A 15 -20.46 4.06 -1.11
N LEU A 16 -19.39 3.36 -0.71
CA LEU A 16 -18.09 3.42 -1.37
C LEU A 16 -17.99 2.50 -2.60
N ILE A 17 -18.79 1.43 -2.66
CA ILE A 17 -18.74 0.42 -3.72
C ILE A 17 -19.51 0.86 -4.98
N GLY A 18 -20.47 1.78 -4.83
CA GLY A 18 -21.42 2.19 -5.89
C GLY A 18 -20.86 2.99 -7.06
N ALA A 19 -19.54 3.25 -7.13
CA ALA A 19 -18.93 4.13 -8.14
C ALA A 19 -18.13 3.41 -9.25
N PHE A 20 -17.92 2.09 -9.17
CA PHE A 20 -17.12 1.33 -10.16
C PHE A 20 -17.99 0.66 -11.25
N GLY A 21 -18.80 1.48 -11.92
CA GLY A 21 -19.61 1.06 -13.07
C GLY A 21 -18.82 1.11 -14.38
N ILE A 22 -18.43 -0.08 -14.88
CA ILE A 22 -18.07 -0.37 -16.28
C ILE A 22 -16.80 0.31 -16.82
N ILE A 23 -15.66 -0.41 -16.74
CA ILE A 23 -14.61 -0.36 -17.77
C ILE A 23 -14.22 -1.80 -18.14
N THR A 24 -14.88 -2.37 -19.14
CA THR A 24 -14.44 -3.60 -19.81
C THR A 24 -13.45 -3.25 -20.92
N VAL A 25 -12.16 -3.21 -20.61
CA VAL A 25 -11.11 -3.20 -21.64
C VAL A 25 -10.84 -4.64 -22.05
N ILE A 26 -11.30 -4.99 -23.25
CA ILE A 26 -11.00 -6.25 -23.91
C ILE A 26 -9.63 -6.08 -24.57
N VAL A 27 -8.58 -6.67 -24.00
CA VAL A 27 -7.24 -6.66 -24.63
C VAL A 27 -7.21 -7.74 -25.71
N THR A 28 -7.56 -7.35 -26.93
CA THR A 28 -7.47 -8.21 -28.12
C THR A 28 -6.03 -8.24 -28.63
N SER A 29 -5.19 -9.10 -28.04
CA SER A 29 -3.87 -9.40 -28.58
C SER A 29 -3.98 -10.43 -29.71
N THR A 30 -4.24 -9.93 -30.92
CA THR A 30 -4.26 -10.71 -32.15
C THR A 30 -2.83 -11.12 -32.55
N THR A 31 -2.59 -12.43 -32.75
CA THR A 31 -1.68 -13.10 -33.74
C THR A 31 -0.27 -12.47 -33.92
N GLU A 32 0.83 -13.22 -33.78
CA GLU A 32 1.24 -14.28 -34.72
C GLU A 32 1.81 -15.53 -34.05
N ALA A 33 1.81 -16.65 -34.77
CA ALA A 33 2.28 -17.95 -34.30
C ALA A 33 3.50 -18.42 -35.10
N ASP A 34 4.52 -18.91 -34.40
CA ASP A 34 5.46 -19.91 -34.91
C ASP A 34 5.91 -20.85 -33.76
N THR A 35 6.66 -21.90 -34.08
CA THR A 35 6.39 -23.25 -33.55
C THR A 35 7.55 -23.85 -32.75
N GLN A 36 7.20 -24.60 -31.70
CA GLN A 36 8.02 -25.60 -30.96
C GLN A 36 9.41 -25.22 -30.42
N ALA A 37 9.53 -25.26 -29.09
CA ALA A 37 10.32 -26.33 -28.44
C ALA A 37 9.85 -26.53 -26.98
N GLU A 38 9.98 -27.75 -26.48
CA GLU A 38 9.46 -28.25 -25.20
C GLU A 38 10.62 -28.58 -24.25
N ALA A 39 10.57 -28.13 -22.98
CA ALA A 39 11.01 -28.88 -21.78
C ALA A 39 11.03 -28.02 -20.49
N ASP A 40 10.34 -28.54 -19.47
CA ASP A 40 10.46 -28.39 -18.00
C ASP A 40 10.48 -27.01 -17.28
N PRO A 41 9.77 -26.89 -16.13
CA PRO A 41 9.69 -25.67 -15.33
C PRO A 41 10.82 -25.59 -14.30
N ALA A 42 11.88 -24.83 -14.59
CA ALA A 42 12.79 -24.38 -13.55
C ALA A 42 12.11 -23.32 -12.67
N GLU A 43 12.15 -23.52 -11.36
CA GLU A 43 11.50 -22.69 -10.33
C GLU A 43 11.65 -21.18 -10.57
N ASP A 44 10.60 -20.56 -11.10
CA ASP A 44 10.42 -19.11 -10.97
C ASP A 44 10.11 -18.83 -9.50
N ASN A 45 11.16 -18.68 -8.70
CA ASN A 45 11.10 -17.94 -7.44
C ASN A 45 10.95 -16.45 -7.78
N GLY A 46 9.84 -16.16 -8.46
CA GLY A 46 9.44 -14.85 -8.90
C GLY A 46 9.22 -14.02 -7.66
N LYS A 47 10.25 -13.25 -7.29
CA LYS A 47 10.03 -11.97 -6.62
C LYS A 47 9.09 -11.22 -7.55
N SER A 48 7.79 -11.36 -7.29
CA SER A 48 6.76 -10.65 -8.02
C SER A 48 7.13 -9.19 -7.93
N SER A 49 7.59 -8.64 -9.05
CA SER A 49 7.73 -7.20 -9.27
C SER A 49 6.30 -6.68 -9.32
N ARG A 50 5.70 -6.60 -8.14
CA ARG A 50 4.32 -6.20 -7.93
C ARG A 50 4.34 -4.69 -7.97
N SER A 51 4.65 -4.18 -9.17
CA SER A 51 4.71 -2.78 -9.56
C SER A 51 3.62 -2.06 -8.79
N SER A 52 4.03 -1.23 -7.84
CA SER A 52 3.12 -0.83 -6.78
C SER A 52 1.87 -0.22 -7.37
N THR A 53 0.72 -0.61 -6.83
CA THR A 53 -0.58 -0.05 -7.15
C THR A 53 -0.50 1.46 -7.39
N SER A 54 -0.92 2.01 -8.54
CA SER A 54 -1.27 3.45 -8.55
C SER A 54 -2.33 3.76 -7.46
N SER A 55 -3.16 2.76 -7.14
CA SER A 55 -4.02 2.66 -5.96
C SER A 55 -3.29 2.61 -4.62
N GLU A 56 -2.16 1.89 -4.49
CA GLU A 56 -1.39 1.77 -3.23
C GLU A 56 -0.74 3.12 -2.88
N LYS A 57 -0.16 3.81 -3.88
CA LYS A 57 0.36 5.17 -3.71
C LYS A 57 -0.77 6.15 -3.33
N ALA A 58 -1.92 6.09 -4.00
CA ALA A 58 -3.08 6.92 -3.66
C ALA A 58 -3.62 6.66 -2.25
N SER A 59 -3.67 5.38 -1.81
CA SER A 59 -3.99 5.02 -0.43
C SER A 59 -2.99 5.60 0.56
N ALA A 60 -1.69 5.56 0.26
CA ALA A 60 -0.65 6.13 1.10
C ALA A 60 -0.73 7.67 1.19
N GLU A 61 -0.99 8.36 0.08
CA GLU A 61 -1.21 9.82 0.04
C GLU A 61 -2.43 10.21 0.89
N ALA A 62 -3.48 9.39 0.88
CA ALA A 62 -4.64 9.57 1.76
C ALA A 62 -4.34 9.35 3.26
N LEU A 63 -3.13 8.93 3.65
CA LEU A 63 -2.68 8.83 5.04
C LEU A 63 -1.89 10.05 5.53
N ILE A 64 -1.51 11.00 4.65
CA ILE A 64 -0.77 12.21 5.02
C ILE A 64 -1.49 12.97 6.15
N GLU A 65 -0.71 13.53 7.08
CA GLU A 65 -1.12 14.17 8.34
C GLU A 65 -1.79 13.24 9.38
N LYS A 66 -2.09 11.97 9.07
CA LYS A 66 -2.62 11.01 10.05
C LYS A 66 -1.50 10.42 10.90
N THR A 67 -1.83 10.10 12.15
CA THR A 67 -0.96 9.35 13.06
C THR A 67 -1.51 7.95 13.24
N LEU A 68 -0.77 6.94 12.79
CA LEU A 68 -1.23 5.56 12.65
C LEU A 68 -0.20 4.58 13.23
N SER A 69 -0.65 3.42 13.70
CA SER A 69 0.21 2.27 13.98
C SER A 69 0.70 1.61 12.69
N LYS A 70 1.71 0.73 12.80
CA LYS A 70 2.19 -0.06 11.66
C LYS A 70 1.13 -0.97 11.06
N ASP A 71 0.28 -1.54 11.90
CA ASP A 71 -0.77 -2.46 11.46
C ASP A 71 -1.86 -1.69 10.69
N GLU A 72 -2.25 -0.49 11.15
CA GLU A 72 -3.19 0.38 10.42
C GLU A 72 -2.63 0.86 9.07
N ILE A 73 -1.31 1.10 8.97
CA ILE A 73 -0.65 1.42 7.70
C ILE A 73 -0.67 0.19 6.77
N LYS A 74 -0.36 -1.00 7.30
CA LYS A 74 -0.41 -2.26 6.55
C LYS A 74 -1.82 -2.57 6.03
N ASP A 75 -2.84 -2.38 6.85
CA ASP A 75 -4.24 -2.61 6.48
C ASP A 75 -4.76 -1.57 5.45
N SER A 76 -4.17 -0.37 5.40
CA SER A 76 -4.60 0.71 4.50
C SER A 76 -3.86 0.74 3.15
N VAL A 77 -2.57 0.43 3.15
CA VAL A 77 -1.67 0.57 1.97
C VAL A 77 -1.19 -0.79 1.46
N GLY A 78 -1.10 -1.79 2.34
CA GLY A 78 -0.43 -3.06 2.09
C GLY A 78 0.90 -3.17 2.84
N GLU A 79 1.52 -4.33 2.69
CA GLU A 79 2.82 -4.66 3.29
C GLU A 79 3.97 -3.98 2.53
N TRP A 80 4.84 -3.29 3.26
CA TRP A 80 6.05 -2.66 2.73
C TRP A 80 7.16 -3.71 2.50
N GLU A 81 8.04 -3.50 1.52
CA GLU A 81 9.24 -4.33 1.32
C GLU A 81 10.24 -4.16 2.48
N LYS A 82 10.37 -2.93 2.99
CA LYS A 82 11.36 -2.57 4.01
C LYS A 82 10.84 -1.44 4.90
N PHE A 83 11.20 -1.48 6.17
CA PHE A 83 10.98 -0.40 7.12
C PHE A 83 12.31 0.04 7.74
N GLU A 84 12.53 1.35 7.82
CA GLU A 84 13.65 1.95 8.55
C GLU A 84 13.15 2.93 9.61
N MET A 85 13.89 3.04 10.71
CA MET A 85 13.69 4.07 11.72
C MET A 85 15.04 4.71 12.05
N ASP A 86 15.12 6.02 11.93
CA ASP A 86 16.34 6.79 12.13
C ASP A 86 16.12 7.89 13.18
N SER A 87 17.07 8.06 14.10
CA SER A 87 17.10 9.17 15.07
C SER A 87 18.03 10.31 14.65
N ASN A 88 18.85 10.11 13.60
CA ASN A 88 19.86 11.07 13.20
C ASN A 88 19.20 12.30 12.55
N GLY A 89 19.67 13.50 12.91
CA GLY A 89 19.15 14.77 12.38
C GLY A 89 17.74 15.15 12.85
N CYS A 90 17.07 14.32 13.66
CA CYS A 90 15.77 14.65 14.26
C CYS A 90 15.92 15.39 15.60
N GLU A 91 14.88 16.13 16.00
CA GLU A 91 14.80 16.74 17.33
C GLU A 91 14.87 15.69 18.44
N ARG A 92 15.32 16.06 19.65
CA ARG A 92 15.52 15.10 20.75
C ARG A 92 14.20 14.41 21.13
N GLY A 93 14.10 13.11 20.86
CA GLY A 93 12.91 12.30 21.12
C GLY A 93 12.03 12.06 19.89
N VAL A 94 12.35 12.66 18.74
CA VAL A 94 11.71 12.41 17.45
C VAL A 94 12.57 11.43 16.65
N PHE A 95 11.92 10.52 15.93
CA PHE A 95 12.57 9.60 14.99
C PHE A 95 11.84 9.69 13.65
N ALA A 96 12.58 9.59 12.54
CA ALA A 96 12.02 9.44 11.21
C ALA A 96 11.71 7.96 10.95
N GLY A 97 10.48 7.64 10.55
CA GLY A 97 10.10 6.32 10.05
C GLY A 97 9.95 6.35 8.53
N ARG A 98 10.54 5.38 7.83
CA ARG A 98 10.42 5.22 6.37
C ARG A 98 9.87 3.84 6.05
N PHE A 99 8.79 3.79 5.28
CA PHE A 99 8.18 2.56 4.78
C PHE A 99 8.37 2.52 3.27
N TYR A 100 9.05 1.50 2.75
CA TYR A 100 9.40 1.37 1.34
C TYR A 100 8.48 0.37 0.63
N TYR A 101 7.87 0.80 -0.46
CA TYR A 101 7.04 0.04 -1.39
C TYR A 101 7.73 0.02 -2.78
N ASP A 102 7.31 -0.86 -3.70
CA ASP A 102 8.02 -1.27 -4.94
C ASP A 102 8.94 -0.23 -5.64
N GLY A 103 8.55 1.01 -5.97
CA GLY A 103 7.21 1.61 -5.92
C GLY A 103 7.19 3.08 -5.50
N PHE A 104 7.31 3.34 -4.20
CA PHE A 104 7.30 4.66 -3.53
C PHE A 104 7.74 4.49 -2.06
N ALA A 105 7.96 5.58 -1.32
CA ALA A 105 8.20 5.52 0.12
C ALA A 105 7.30 6.49 0.92
N ILE A 106 6.78 6.00 2.04
CA ILE A 106 6.06 6.80 3.04
C ILE A 106 7.07 7.33 4.06
N PHE A 107 7.15 8.65 4.20
CA PHE A 107 7.97 9.35 5.17
C PHE A 107 7.11 9.78 6.35
N SER A 108 7.57 9.47 7.56
CA SER A 108 6.81 9.68 8.79
C SER A 108 7.70 10.13 9.95
N ARG A 109 7.08 10.65 11.01
CA ARG A 109 7.72 10.97 12.29
C ARG A 109 7.07 10.18 13.41
N THR A 110 7.87 9.70 14.35
CA THR A 110 7.39 9.08 15.59
C THR A 110 8.00 9.76 16.82
N TYR A 111 7.16 9.99 17.82
CA TYR A 111 7.51 10.61 19.10
C TYR A 111 7.47 9.59 20.26
N ASP A 112 7.01 8.36 19.99
CA ASP A 112 6.75 7.31 20.98
C ASP A 112 7.65 6.07 20.79
N LYS A 113 8.75 6.25 20.05
CA LYS A 113 9.75 5.22 19.67
C LYS A 113 9.19 4.15 18.73
N GLY A 114 8.29 4.54 17.81
CA GLY A 114 7.81 3.70 16.73
C GLY A 114 6.61 2.84 17.07
N LYS A 115 5.76 3.27 18.02
CA LYS A 115 4.42 2.69 18.22
C LYS A 115 3.43 3.31 17.24
N THR A 116 3.51 4.63 17.05
CA THR A 116 2.71 5.39 16.07
C THR A 116 3.59 6.27 15.19
N PHE A 117 3.12 6.51 13.99
CA PHE A 117 3.81 7.18 12.90
C PHE A 117 2.87 8.26 12.33
N HIS A 118 3.26 9.52 12.50
CA HIS A 118 2.63 10.66 11.87
C HIS A 118 3.15 10.77 10.43
N ILE A 119 2.30 10.57 9.44
CA ILE A 119 2.68 10.54 8.03
C ILE A 119 2.89 11.98 7.52
N VAL A 120 4.07 12.25 6.96
CA VAL A 120 4.50 13.59 6.53
C VAL A 120 4.42 13.74 5.01
N SER A 121 4.86 12.74 4.25
CA SER A 121 4.82 12.77 2.78
C SER A 121 4.93 11.37 2.18
N VAL A 122 4.59 11.26 0.90
CA VAL A 122 4.79 10.09 0.05
C VAL A 122 5.58 10.54 -1.17
N ASN A 123 6.73 9.94 -1.42
CA ASN A 123 7.61 10.28 -2.55
C ASN A 123 7.93 9.00 -3.34
N GLU A 124 8.40 9.17 -4.58
CA GLU A 124 9.00 8.09 -5.40
C GLU A 124 10.47 7.85 -5.02
#